data_AF-A0A522A6M2-F1
#
_entry.id   AF-A0A522A6M2-F1
#
_cell.length_a   1.000
_cell.length_b   1.000
_cell.length_c   1.000
_cell.angle_alpha   90.00
_cell.angle_beta   90.00
_cell.angle_gamma   90.00
#
_symmetry.space_group_name_H-M   'P 1'
#
loop_
_entity.id
_entity.type
_entity.pdbx_description
1 polymer ?
#
loop_
_entity_poly.entity_id
_entity_poly.type
_entity_poly.pdbx_seq_one_letter_code
_entity_poly.pdbx_strand_id
1 'polypeptide(L)'
;MDFALSDDLRALKDRVDAFIRDEIIPCEKDPRQEFHGPTEELRLELVARARRAGLVAPQAPREYGGLGLDHREMAVIFEAAGYSTLGPLALNIQAPDEGNCNLLLQVATEAQKERWLAPLYRGEIRSVF
;
A
#
# COMPACT_ATOMS: atom_id res chain seq x y z
N MET A 1 -13.64 26.77 -5.99
CA MET A 1 -13.01 25.46 -6.18
C MET A 1 -13.83 24.45 -5.43
N ASP A 2 -14.13 23.32 -6.06
CA ASP A 2 -14.82 22.20 -5.43
C ASP A 2 -13.77 21.15 -5.02
N PHE A 3 -13.79 20.76 -3.74
CA PHE A 3 -12.90 19.76 -3.15
C PHE A 3 -13.64 18.46 -2.82
N ALA A 4 -14.90 18.33 -3.26
CA ALA A 4 -15.64 17.09 -3.10
C ALA A 4 -14.91 15.94 -3.80
N LEU A 5 -14.82 14.81 -3.10
CA LEU A 5 -14.35 13.56 -3.69
C LEU A 5 -15.37 13.06 -4.71
N SER A 6 -14.88 12.51 -5.81
CA SER A 6 -15.71 11.74 -6.73
C SER A 6 -16.35 10.55 -6.01
N ASP A 7 -17.48 10.08 -6.53
CA ASP A 7 -18.19 8.94 -5.94
C ASP A 7 -17.31 7.67 -5.95
N ASP A 8 -16.53 7.45 -7.01
CA ASP A 8 -15.59 6.33 -7.11
C ASP A 8 -14.47 6.41 -6.05
N LEU A 9 -13.90 7.59 -5.83
CA LEU A 9 -12.85 7.79 -4.83
C LEU A 9 -13.41 7.65 -3.41
N ARG A 10 -14.63 8.13 -3.16
CA ARG A 10 -15.33 7.95 -1.89
C ARG A 10 -15.59 6.48 -1.62
N ALA A 11 -16.10 5.74 -2.60
CA ALA A 11 -16.34 4.30 -2.48
C ALA A 11 -15.04 3.52 -2.24
N LEU A 12 -13.94 3.90 -2.89
CA LEU A 12 -12.62 3.31 -2.62
C LEU A 12 -12.13 3.63 -1.21
N LYS A 13 -12.28 4.88 -0.76
CA LYS A 13 -11.94 5.28 0.61
C LYS A 13 -12.74 4.46 1.63
N ASP A 14 -14.05 4.32 1.45
CA ASP A 14 -14.91 3.56 2.36
C ASP A 14 -14.48 2.08 2.43
N ARG A 15 -14.06 1.50 1.30
CA ARG A 15 -13.48 0.14 1.27
C ARG A 15 -12.17 0.05 2.05
N VAL A 16 -11.30 1.05 1.92
CA VAL A 16 -10.02 1.09 2.64
C VAL A 16 -10.27 1.30 4.13
N ASP A 17 -11.15 2.22 4.52
CA ASP A 17 -11.54 2.44 5.92
C ASP A 17 -12.07 1.15 6.57
N ALA A 18 -12.97 0.44 5.88
CA ALA A 18 -13.50 -0.83 6.34
C ALA A 18 -12.39 -1.90 6.46
N PHE A 19 -11.53 -2.03 5.44
CA PHE A 19 -10.40 -2.95 5.48
C PHE A 19 -9.45 -2.65 6.65
N ILE A 20 -9.07 -1.38 6.85
CA ILE A 20 -8.20 -1.00 7.95
C ILE A 20 -8.86 -1.33 9.29
N ARG A 21 -10.11 -0.90 9.49
CA ARG A 21 -10.83 -1.10 10.75
C ARG A 21 -11.05 -2.58 11.08
N ASP A 22 -11.46 -3.36 10.09
CA ASP A 22 -11.98 -4.71 10.31
C ASP A 22 -10.89 -5.79 10.17
N GLU A 23 -9.87 -5.57 9.34
CA GLU A 23 -8.81 -6.55 9.06
C GLU A 23 -7.44 -6.18 9.66
N ILE A 24 -7.12 -4.89 9.78
CA ILE A 24 -5.75 -4.44 10.12
C ILE A 24 -5.62 -3.99 11.57
N ILE A 25 -6.51 -3.14 12.09
CA ILE A 25 -6.49 -2.70 13.49
C ILE A 25 -6.44 -3.88 14.48
N PRO A 26 -7.19 -4.99 14.29
CA PRO A 26 -7.09 -6.15 15.18
C PRO A 26 -5.67 -6.74 15.28
N CYS A 27 -4.84 -6.58 14.25
CA CYS A 27 -3.46 -7.07 14.22
C CYS A 27 -2.47 -6.16 14.95
N GLU A 28 -2.85 -4.96 15.39
CA GLU A 28 -1.94 -4.06 16.14
C GLU A 28 -1.48 -4.63 17.48
N LYS A 29 -2.23 -5.60 18.03
CA LYS A 29 -1.90 -6.32 19.27
C LYS A 29 -1.34 -7.73 19.01
N ASP A 30 -1.05 -8.07 17.76
CA ASP A 30 -0.47 -9.37 17.41
C ASP A 30 0.92 -9.50 18.07
N PRO A 31 1.28 -10.64 18.69
CA PRO A 31 2.59 -10.81 19.30
C PRO A 31 3.76 -10.72 18.32
N ARG A 32 3.52 -10.85 17.01
CA ARG A 32 4.50 -10.60 15.95
C ARG A 32 4.71 -9.12 15.67
N GLN A 33 3.96 -8.23 16.30
CA GLN A 33 4.25 -6.80 16.35
C GLN A 33 5.32 -6.56 17.41
N GLU A 34 6.58 -6.63 16.99
CA GLU A 34 7.73 -6.47 17.88
C GLU A 34 8.10 -4.98 18.07
N PHE A 35 9.09 -4.72 18.92
CA PHE A 35 9.56 -3.36 19.21
C PHE A 35 10.03 -2.59 17.96
N HIS A 36 10.58 -3.30 16.98
CA HIS A 36 11.06 -2.73 15.71
C HIS A 36 10.02 -2.79 14.59
N GLY A 37 8.77 -3.10 14.92
CA GLY A 37 7.69 -3.30 13.97
C GLY A 37 7.36 -4.78 13.76
N PRO A 38 6.50 -5.07 12.77
CA PRO A 38 6.00 -6.43 12.55
C PRO A 38 7.09 -7.34 11.99
N THR A 39 7.06 -8.62 12.39
CA THR A 39 7.89 -9.64 11.75
C THR A 39 7.55 -9.77 10.26
N GLU A 40 8.45 -10.40 9.51
CA GLU A 40 8.23 -10.62 8.08
C GLU A 40 7.00 -11.51 7.82
N GLU A 41 6.72 -12.48 8.70
CA GLU A 41 5.54 -13.33 8.60
C GLU A 41 4.25 -12.51 8.75
N LEU A 42 4.19 -11.60 9.73
CA LEU A 42 3.04 -10.72 9.89
C LEU A 42 2.92 -9.76 8.71
N ARG A 43 4.02 -9.15 8.26
CA ARG A 43 4.01 -8.28 7.06
C ARG A 43 3.41 -9.00 5.86
N LEU A 44 3.92 -10.18 5.52
CA LEU A 44 3.44 -10.98 4.38
C LEU A 44 1.98 -11.35 4.52
N GLU A 45 1.51 -11.65 5.73
CA GLU A 45 0.11 -11.92 6.01
C GLU A 45 -0.79 -10.70 5.74
N LEU A 46 -0.39 -9.53 6.21
CA LEU A 46 -1.12 -8.27 6.01
C LEU A 46 -1.18 -7.88 4.53
N VAL A 47 -0.05 -7.98 3.82
CA VAL A 47 0.01 -7.75 2.36
C VAL A 47 -0.86 -8.75 1.61
N ALA A 48 -0.89 -10.03 2.03
CA ALA A 48 -1.78 -11.03 1.44
C ALA A 48 -3.27 -10.72 1.66
N ARG A 49 -3.65 -10.20 2.84
CA ARG A 49 -5.01 -9.71 3.12
C ARG A 49 -5.37 -8.56 2.18
N ALA A 50 -4.51 -7.56 2.07
CA ALA A 50 -4.73 -6.42 1.17
C ALA A 50 -4.81 -6.87 -0.30
N ARG A 51 -4.02 -7.88 -0.71
CA ARG A 51 -4.07 -8.43 -2.07
C ARG A 51 -5.43 -9.04 -2.36
N ARG A 52 -5.97 -9.85 -1.43
CA ARG A 52 -7.31 -10.44 -1.57
C ARG A 52 -8.40 -9.36 -1.63
N ALA A 53 -8.21 -8.24 -0.94
CA ALA A 53 -9.09 -7.07 -1.00
C ALA A 53 -8.90 -6.19 -2.26
N GLY A 54 -7.86 -6.45 -3.06
CA GLY A 54 -7.49 -5.63 -4.22
C GLY A 54 -7.00 -4.22 -3.84
N LEU A 55 -6.26 -4.10 -2.74
CA LEU A 55 -5.82 -2.82 -2.16
C LEU A 55 -4.29 -2.67 -2.07
N VAL A 56 -3.49 -3.62 -2.57
CA VAL A 56 -2.03 -3.52 -2.57
C VAL A 56 -1.57 -2.51 -3.62
N ALA A 57 -0.61 -1.66 -3.23
CA ALA A 57 0.05 -0.66 -4.05
C ALA A 57 -0.93 0.13 -4.94
N PRO A 58 -1.93 0.83 -4.36
CA PRO A 58 -2.93 1.56 -5.13
C PRO A 58 -2.32 2.67 -6.03
N GLN A 59 -1.16 3.20 -5.65
CA GLN A 59 -0.35 4.13 -6.44
C GLN A 59 0.26 3.51 -7.71
N ALA A 60 0.41 2.19 -7.76
CA ALA A 60 1.06 1.53 -8.88
C ALA A 60 0.19 1.64 -10.14
N PRO A 61 0.80 1.81 -11.33
CA PRO A 61 0.09 1.68 -12.59
C PRO A 61 -0.66 0.35 -12.70
N ARG A 62 -1.77 0.35 -13.43
CA ARG A 62 -2.64 -0.84 -13.57
C ARG A 62 -1.93 -2.04 -14.20
N GLU A 63 -0.90 -1.82 -15.03
CA GLU A 63 -0.07 -2.89 -15.62
C GLU A 63 0.72 -3.69 -14.55
N TYR A 64 0.99 -3.07 -13.39
CA TYR A 64 1.60 -3.73 -12.23
C TYR A 64 0.57 -4.27 -11.24
N GLY A 65 -0.73 -4.18 -11.55
CA GLY A 65 -1.83 -4.66 -10.71
C GLY A 65 -2.30 -3.67 -9.64
N GLY A 66 -1.82 -2.41 -9.67
CA GLY A 66 -2.33 -1.34 -8.82
C GLY A 66 -3.59 -0.68 -9.37
N LEU A 67 -3.99 0.45 -8.76
CA LEU A 67 -5.19 1.19 -9.14
C LEU A 67 -4.90 2.39 -10.06
N GLY A 68 -3.62 2.78 -10.20
CA GLY A 68 -3.19 3.89 -11.02
C GLY A 68 -3.68 5.24 -10.50
N LEU A 69 -3.73 5.41 -9.17
CA LEU A 69 -4.22 6.63 -8.53
C LEU A 69 -3.32 7.83 -8.83
N ASP A 70 -3.93 9.00 -9.04
CA ASP A 70 -3.21 10.28 -9.08
C ASP A 70 -2.78 10.73 -7.67
N HIS A 71 -1.98 11.81 -7.59
CA HIS A 71 -1.45 12.28 -6.31
C HIS A 71 -2.52 12.72 -5.29
N ARG A 72 -3.66 13.23 -5.75
CA ARG A 72 -4.76 13.67 -4.88
C ARG A 72 -5.55 12.46 -4.39
N GLU A 73 -5.81 11.51 -5.27
CA GLU A 73 -6.45 10.25 -4.93
C GLU A 73 -5.60 9.44 -3.93
N MET A 74 -4.28 9.39 -4.15
CA MET A 74 -3.34 8.79 -3.21
C MET A 74 -3.44 9.43 -1.83
N ALA A 75 -3.49 10.75 -1.72
CA ALA A 75 -3.59 11.42 -0.43
C ALA A 75 -4.80 10.94 0.39
N VAL A 76 -5.96 10.81 -0.25
CA VAL A 76 -7.20 10.33 0.41
C VAL A 76 -7.06 8.88 0.86
N ILE A 77 -6.50 8.02 0.01
CA ILE A 77 -6.35 6.59 0.31
C ILE A 77 -5.25 6.34 1.34
N PHE A 78 -4.16 7.10 1.30
CA PHE A 78 -3.05 6.98 2.24
C PHE A 78 -3.45 7.51 3.62
N GLU A 79 -4.26 8.56 3.69
CA GLU A 79 -4.87 9.04 4.94
C GLU A 79 -5.75 7.96 5.57
N ALA A 80 -6.65 7.35 4.77
CA ALA A 80 -7.50 6.25 5.23
C ALA A 80 -6.67 5.05 5.72
N ALA A 81 -5.63 4.67 4.97
CA ALA A 81 -4.70 3.61 5.36
C ALA A 81 -3.96 3.93 6.67
N GLY A 82 -3.58 5.19 6.87
CA GLY A 82 -2.83 5.67 8.03
C GLY A 82 -3.60 5.64 9.36
N TYR A 83 -4.90 5.33 9.35
CA TYR A 83 -5.68 5.19 10.59
C TYR A 83 -5.21 4.03 11.48
N SER A 84 -4.47 3.08 10.91
CA SER A 84 -3.71 2.07 11.65
C SER A 84 -2.21 2.23 11.40
N THR A 85 -1.40 1.98 12.42
CA THR A 85 0.07 1.94 12.29
C THR A 85 0.56 0.82 11.35
N LEU A 86 -0.27 -0.20 11.12
CA LEU A 86 0.01 -1.32 10.21
C LEU A 86 -0.62 -1.13 8.83
N GLY A 87 -1.48 -0.13 8.64
CA GLY A 87 -2.23 0.08 7.40
C GLY A 87 -1.34 0.37 6.19
N PRO A 88 -0.38 1.33 6.28
CA PRO A 88 0.55 1.59 5.21
C PRO A 88 1.35 0.34 4.80
N LEU A 89 1.77 -0.47 5.79
CA LEU A 89 2.47 -1.72 5.55
C LEU A 89 1.61 -2.75 4.81
N ALA A 90 0.35 -2.91 5.23
CA ALA A 90 -0.58 -3.84 4.61
C ALA A 90 -0.85 -3.48 3.14
N LEU A 91 -1.03 -2.20 2.84
CA LEU A 91 -1.27 -1.71 1.47
C LEU A 91 0.02 -1.58 0.65
N ASN A 92 1.20 -1.83 1.23
CA ASN A 92 2.50 -1.67 0.57
C ASN A 92 2.76 -0.22 0.10
N ILE A 93 2.45 0.74 0.97
CA ILE A 93 2.62 2.19 0.76
C ILE A 93 3.49 2.85 1.84
N GLN A 94 4.07 2.06 2.74
CA GLN A 94 5.00 2.51 3.75
C GLN A 94 6.30 3.04 3.12
N ALA A 95 6.95 3.97 3.82
CA ALA A 95 8.35 4.27 3.54
C ALA A 95 9.24 3.08 3.94
N PRO A 96 10.31 2.78 3.20
CA PRO A 96 10.72 3.42 1.93
C PRO A 96 10.01 2.97 0.67
N ASP A 97 9.24 1.89 0.73
CA ASP A 97 8.81 1.14 -0.45
C ASP A 97 8.05 1.99 -1.46
N GLU A 98 7.12 2.83 -1.01
CA GLU A 98 6.38 3.73 -1.90
C GLU A 98 7.30 4.70 -2.64
N GLY A 99 8.18 5.40 -1.91
CA GLY A 99 9.09 6.39 -2.49
C GLY A 99 10.11 5.77 -3.44
N ASN A 100 10.63 4.60 -3.10
CA ASN A 100 11.53 3.84 -3.97
C ASN A 100 10.83 3.32 -5.21
N CYS A 101 9.58 2.86 -5.09
CA CYS A 101 8.76 2.50 -6.25
C CYS A 101 8.54 3.71 -7.17
N ASN A 102 8.20 4.87 -6.60
CA ASN A 102 8.01 6.10 -7.36
C ASN A 102 9.30 6.49 -8.11
N LEU A 103 10.45 6.47 -7.43
CA LEU A 103 11.75 6.75 -8.07
C LEU A 103 12.02 5.78 -9.23
N LEU A 104 11.91 4.48 -8.98
CA LEU A 104 12.16 3.45 -10.00
C LEU A 104 11.20 3.59 -11.18
N LEU A 105 9.92 3.91 -10.95
CA LEU A 105 8.96 4.14 -12.03
C LEU A 105 9.42 5.26 -12.99
N GLN A 106 10.01 6.33 -12.45
CA GLN A 106 10.46 7.48 -13.23
C GLN A 106 11.77 7.24 -14.00
N VAL A 107 12.74 6.55 -13.37
CA VAL A 107 14.13 6.53 -13.89
C VAL A 107 14.68 5.17 -14.27
N ALA A 108 14.01 4.07 -13.89
CA ALA A 108 14.52 2.74 -14.14
C ALA A 108 14.34 2.32 -15.61
N THR A 109 15.30 1.56 -16.12
CA THR A 109 15.17 0.82 -17.38
C THR A 109 14.13 -0.29 -17.26
N GLU A 110 13.59 -0.79 -18.37
CA GLU A 110 12.62 -1.89 -18.35
C GLU A 110 13.16 -3.15 -17.64
N ALA A 111 14.44 -3.48 -17.83
CA ALA A 111 15.08 -4.60 -17.13
C ALA A 111 15.16 -4.38 -15.60
N GLN A 112 15.34 -3.14 -15.15
CA GLN A 112 15.31 -2.80 -13.73
C GLN A 112 13.89 -2.78 -13.18
N LYS A 113 12.90 -2.32 -13.95
CA LYS A 113 11.50 -2.36 -13.55
C LYS A 113 11.01 -3.79 -13.37
N GLU A 114 11.31 -4.67 -14.32
CA GLU A 114 10.95 -6.09 -14.22
C GLU A 114 11.61 -6.75 -13.01
N ARG A 115 12.89 -6.47 -12.79
CA ARG A 115 13.66 -7.10 -11.70
C ARG A 115 13.28 -6.58 -10.31
N TRP A 116 12.98 -5.29 -10.17
CA TRP A 116 12.86 -4.63 -8.87
C TRP A 116 11.51 -3.96 -8.64
N LEU A 117 11.02 -3.17 -9.60
CA LEU A 117 9.77 -2.42 -9.43
C LEU A 117 8.55 -3.35 -9.36
N ALA A 118 8.45 -4.31 -10.27
CA ALA A 118 7.29 -5.20 -10.34
C ALA A 118 7.16 -6.06 -9.06
N PRO A 119 8.22 -6.71 -8.55
CA PRO A 119 8.16 -7.42 -7.26
C PRO A 119 7.90 -6.49 -6.06
N LEU A 120 8.44 -5.26 -6.07
CA LEU A 120 8.17 -4.27 -5.02
C LEU A 120 6.71 -3.84 -5.01
N TYR A 121 6.09 -3.51 -6.15
CA TYR A 121 4.66 -3.20 -6.20
C TYR A 121 3.79 -4.37 -5.80
N ARG A 122 4.21 -5.60 -6.14
CA ARG A 122 3.56 -6.80 -5.64
C ARG A 122 3.85 -7.04 -4.15
N GLY A 123 4.67 -6.27 -3.45
CA GLY A 123 4.97 -6.50 -2.02
C GLY A 123 5.65 -7.84 -1.74
N GLU A 124 6.22 -8.48 -2.77
CA GLU A 124 6.98 -9.74 -2.68
C GLU A 124 8.34 -9.52 -2.03
N ILE A 125 8.90 -8.33 -2.24
CA ILE A 125 10.12 -7.85 -1.62
C ILE A 125 9.87 -6.50 -0.96
N ARG A 126 10.79 -6.08 -0.11
CA ARG A 126 10.84 -4.75 0.51
C ARG A 126 12.20 -4.11 0.25
N SER A 127 12.22 -2.79 0.24
CA SER A 127 13.40 -1.96 0.07
C SER A 127 13.87 -1.40 1.42
N VAL A 128 15.10 -0.89 1.44
CA VAL A 128 15.77 -0.28 2.60
C VAL A 128 16.64 0.87 2.10
N PHE A 129 16.99 1.82 2.98
CA PHE A 129 17.87 2.96 2.70
C PHE A 129 18.60 3.41 3.98
#